data_AF-A0A5N6ETH0-F1
#
_entry.id   AF-A0A5N6ETH0-F1
#
_cell.length_a   1.000
_cell.length_b   1.000
_cell.length_c   1.000
_cell.angle_alpha   90.00
_cell.angle_beta   90.00
_cell.angle_gamma   90.00
#
_symmetry.space_group_name_H-M   'P 1'
#
loop_
_entity.id
_entity.type
_entity.pdbx_description
1 polymer ?
#
loop_
_entity_poly.entity_id
_entity_poly.type
_entity_poly.pdbx_seq_one_letter_code
_entity_poly.pdbx_strand_id
1 'polypeptide(L)'
;MLSRPLPDLEARLKEVVWSRGAPHYASRAVIFYFENDDTDSDRDAITLRNCLEDVFDIKTRIVPIEKSETWAAMKVQSIILDECTAIRSPYRQLRSLVIIAYIGHGVLDYGSQLKFISADGKQNIRWKCIRDVFFNDNDAAEGFDALAILDCCYAGATRSMIDRVADVLSACGPRATARSRAAGYISFTQRLATAARQLRDVQPFVTVDDLLQRIQENKTRDAPNAQLAHLGQSAQPIALPFKKRSSASQPPNPRTTSPTTAPTFSNVLVKLSVAASPEETLGKLTNIIRTLPSEFNVTIEQVYESTSTLILLSMSWSTFSRLSTRIDLTLIGPIMGPALLSPGKLTLLVRWSTC
;
A
#
# COMPACT_ATOMS: atom_id res chain seq x y z
N MET A 1 15.42 -34.83 22.44
CA MET A 1 14.47 -35.02 21.33
C MET A 1 14.85 -34.07 20.21
N LEU A 2 15.03 -34.56 18.98
CA LEU A 2 15.33 -33.73 17.81
C LEU A 2 14.05 -33.01 17.40
N SER A 3 14.10 -31.67 17.30
CA SER A 3 12.97 -30.87 16.83
C SER A 3 12.75 -31.12 15.34
N ARG A 4 11.54 -31.54 14.95
CA ARG A 4 11.18 -31.76 13.55
C ARG A 4 10.75 -30.42 12.91
N PRO A 5 11.27 -30.03 11.73
CA PRO A 5 10.78 -28.86 11.00
C PRO A 5 9.32 -29.03 10.56
N LEU A 6 8.56 -27.94 10.53
CA LEU A 6 7.16 -27.90 10.04
C LEU A 6 7.07 -27.03 8.77
N PRO A 7 7.47 -27.57 7.60
CA PRO A 7 7.59 -26.79 6.37
C PRO A 7 6.27 -26.19 5.89
N ASP A 8 5.14 -26.88 6.07
CA ASP A 8 3.83 -26.39 5.65
C ASP A 8 3.38 -25.18 6.48
N LEU A 9 3.63 -25.21 7.79
CA LEU A 9 3.33 -24.09 8.68
C LEU A 9 4.27 -22.91 8.43
N GLU A 10 5.54 -23.19 8.17
CA GLU A 10 6.51 -22.18 7.75
C GLU A 10 6.09 -21.49 6.47
N ALA A 11 5.70 -22.26 5.44
CA ALA A 11 5.20 -21.73 4.17
C ALA A 11 3.98 -20.83 4.37
N ARG A 12 2.99 -21.27 5.17
CA ARG A 12 1.79 -20.47 5.49
C ARG A 12 2.14 -19.18 6.23
N LEU A 13 3.05 -19.22 7.21
CA LEU A 13 3.45 -18.00 7.92
C LEU A 13 4.26 -17.06 7.04
N LYS A 14 5.10 -17.58 6.14
CA LYS A 14 5.79 -16.78 5.11
C LYS A 14 4.80 -16.15 4.15
N GLU A 15 3.76 -16.86 3.75
CA GLU A 15 2.66 -16.32 2.95
C GLU A 15 1.91 -15.20 3.69
N VAL A 16 1.66 -15.35 4.99
CA VAL A 16 1.05 -14.30 5.81
C VAL A 16 1.93 -13.04 5.84
N VAL A 17 3.23 -13.20 6.05
CA VAL A 17 4.20 -12.09 5.99
C VAL A 17 4.17 -11.43 4.61
N TRP A 18 4.17 -12.23 3.54
CA TRP A 18 4.11 -11.77 2.16
C TRP A 18 2.81 -11.02 1.85
N SER A 19 1.67 -11.53 2.31
CA SER A 19 0.33 -10.96 2.10
C SER A 19 0.15 -9.59 2.77
N ARG A 20 1.04 -9.23 3.70
CA ARG A 20 1.00 -7.91 4.35
C ARG A 20 1.35 -6.77 3.39
N GLY A 21 1.89 -7.09 2.22
CA GLY A 21 2.44 -6.12 1.28
C GLY A 21 3.80 -5.60 1.75
N ALA A 22 4.64 -5.21 0.80
CA ALA A 22 5.93 -4.61 1.13
C ALA A 22 5.71 -3.19 1.68
N PRO A 23 6.33 -2.82 2.80
CA PRO A 23 6.33 -1.43 3.23
C PRO A 23 7.05 -0.56 2.20
N HIS A 24 6.34 0.45 1.69
CA HIS A 24 6.98 1.51 0.92
C HIS A 24 7.72 2.45 1.86
N TYR A 25 8.94 2.84 1.47
CA TYR A 25 9.73 3.84 2.20
C TYR A 25 9.00 5.18 2.28
N ALA A 26 8.46 5.62 1.14
CA ALA A 26 7.63 6.80 1.01
C ALA A 26 6.66 6.65 -0.16
N SER A 27 5.58 7.42 -0.11
CA SER A 27 4.57 7.46 -1.17
C SER A 27 4.34 8.89 -1.63
N ARG A 28 4.19 9.07 -2.94
CA ARG A 28 3.79 10.33 -3.59
C ARG A 28 2.68 10.07 -4.58
N ALA A 29 1.82 11.06 -4.80
CA ALA A 29 0.76 10.97 -5.78
C ALA A 29 0.76 12.16 -6.74
N VAL A 30 0.49 11.89 -8.01
CA VAL A 30 0.23 12.89 -9.04
C VAL A 30 -1.16 12.63 -9.62
N ILE A 31 -2.04 13.61 -9.52
CA ILE A 31 -3.39 13.58 -10.08
C ILE A 31 -3.43 14.59 -11.23
N PHE A 32 -3.85 14.18 -12.41
CA PHE A 32 -3.98 15.09 -13.55
C PHE A 32 -5.33 14.94 -14.26
N TYR A 33 -5.77 16.02 -14.87
CA TYR A 33 -7.01 16.14 -15.64
C TYR A 33 -6.89 17.30 -16.63
N PHE A 34 -7.73 17.38 -17.67
CA PHE A 34 -7.72 18.52 -18.59
C PHE A 34 -8.54 19.68 -18.02
N GLU A 35 -8.03 20.91 -18.08
CA GLU A 35 -8.70 22.10 -17.51
C GLU A 35 -10.07 22.35 -18.14
N ASN A 36 -10.23 22.03 -19.43
CA ASN A 36 -11.48 22.16 -20.18
C ASN A 36 -12.34 20.89 -20.18
N ASP A 37 -12.11 19.98 -19.24
CA ASP A 37 -12.96 18.81 -19.02
C ASP A 37 -14.32 19.23 -18.41
N ASP A 38 -15.40 18.55 -18.79
CA ASP A 38 -16.78 18.86 -18.37
C ASP A 38 -17.37 17.78 -17.45
N THR A 39 -16.53 16.95 -16.82
CA THR A 39 -16.96 15.85 -15.94
C THR A 39 -16.98 16.20 -14.45
N ASP A 40 -16.69 17.45 -14.08
CA ASP A 40 -16.34 17.89 -12.71
C ASP A 40 -15.03 17.23 -12.20
N SER A 41 -14.09 16.97 -13.10
CA SER A 41 -12.82 16.29 -12.80
C SER A 41 -11.93 17.05 -11.81
N ASP A 42 -12.01 18.38 -11.77
CA ASP A 42 -11.34 19.23 -10.79
C ASP A 42 -11.78 18.91 -9.36
N ARG A 43 -13.09 18.74 -9.16
CA ARG A 43 -13.69 18.40 -7.86
C ARG A 43 -13.40 16.98 -7.44
N ASP A 44 -13.40 16.04 -8.39
CA ASP A 44 -12.96 14.67 -8.13
C ASP A 44 -11.45 14.61 -7.82
N ALA A 45 -10.60 15.41 -8.48
CA ALA A 45 -9.18 15.51 -8.16
C ALA A 45 -8.94 16.02 -6.73
N ILE A 46 -9.69 17.04 -6.30
CA ILE A 46 -9.66 17.51 -4.91
C ILE A 46 -10.14 16.41 -3.95
N THR A 47 -11.19 15.67 -4.32
CA THR A 47 -11.73 14.57 -3.51
C THR A 47 -10.70 13.47 -3.30
N LEU A 48 -10.00 13.07 -4.36
CA LEU A 48 -8.95 12.07 -4.31
C LEU A 48 -7.74 12.57 -3.52
N ARG A 49 -7.27 13.81 -3.75
CA ARG A 49 -6.20 14.42 -2.96
C ARG A 49 -6.51 14.38 -1.47
N ASN A 50 -7.68 14.86 -1.07
CA ASN A 50 -8.06 14.88 0.34
C ASN A 50 -8.12 13.45 0.91
N CYS A 51 -8.58 12.47 0.12
CA CYS A 51 -8.48 11.07 0.54
C CYS A 51 -7.03 10.63 0.76
N LEU A 52 -6.15 10.85 -0.21
CA LEU A 52 -4.74 10.44 -0.14
C LEU A 52 -4.00 11.09 1.03
N GLU A 53 -4.22 12.39 1.26
CA GLU A 53 -3.54 13.17 2.31
C GLU A 53 -4.14 12.93 3.71
N ASP A 54 -5.47 12.88 3.85
CA ASP A 54 -6.13 12.77 5.15
C ASP A 54 -6.22 11.32 5.65
N VAL A 55 -6.38 10.36 4.73
CA VAL A 55 -6.57 8.95 5.05
C VAL A 55 -5.25 8.19 5.07
N PHE A 56 -4.33 8.49 4.13
CA PHE A 56 -3.10 7.71 3.93
C PHE A 56 -1.80 8.50 4.18
N ASP A 57 -1.87 9.81 4.46
CA ASP A 57 -0.70 10.68 4.62
C ASP A 57 0.21 10.75 3.36
N ILE A 58 -0.40 10.59 2.18
CA ILE A 58 0.31 10.61 0.90
C ILE A 58 0.27 12.02 0.31
N LYS A 59 1.43 12.68 0.28
CA LYS A 59 1.56 14.00 -0.37
C LYS A 59 1.19 13.90 -1.83
N THR A 60 0.30 14.79 -2.26
CA THR A 60 -0.32 14.71 -3.58
C THR A 60 -0.17 16.02 -4.35
N ARG A 61 0.17 15.92 -5.63
CA ARG A 61 0.23 17.05 -6.56
C ARG A 61 -0.90 16.94 -7.57
N ILE A 62 -1.73 17.99 -7.67
CA ILE A 62 -2.76 18.11 -8.70
C ILE A 62 -2.17 18.89 -9.89
N VAL A 63 -2.38 18.40 -11.11
CA VAL A 63 -1.85 18.95 -12.36
C VAL A 63 -3.00 19.14 -13.36
N PRO A 64 -3.63 20.33 -13.39
CA PRO A 64 -4.52 20.69 -14.48
C PRO A 64 -3.71 20.84 -15.77
N ILE A 65 -4.16 20.19 -16.85
CA ILE A 65 -3.58 20.34 -18.18
C ILE A 65 -4.30 21.51 -18.85
N GLU A 66 -3.61 22.65 -18.88
CA GLU A 66 -4.11 23.88 -19.49
C GLU A 66 -4.47 23.68 -20.96
N LYS A 67 -5.48 24.40 -21.44
CA LYS A 67 -5.92 24.31 -22.85
C LYS A 67 -4.82 24.67 -23.87
N SER A 68 -3.89 25.53 -23.47
CA SER A 68 -2.72 25.97 -24.25
C SER A 68 -1.59 24.93 -24.28
N GLU A 69 -1.64 23.89 -23.45
CA GLU A 69 -0.57 22.93 -23.29
C GLU A 69 -0.45 22.03 -24.54
N THR A 70 0.68 22.15 -25.23
CA THR A 70 0.96 21.42 -26.48
C THR A 70 1.69 20.10 -26.23
N TRP A 71 2.38 19.97 -25.09
CA TRP A 71 3.19 18.79 -24.75
C TRP A 71 2.72 18.13 -23.46
N ALA A 72 1.40 17.99 -23.32
CA ALA A 72 0.74 17.52 -22.10
C ALA A 72 1.32 16.19 -21.56
N ALA A 73 1.61 15.23 -22.44
CA ALA A 73 2.19 13.95 -22.04
C ALA A 73 3.59 14.11 -21.41
N MET A 74 4.47 14.91 -22.03
CA MET A 74 5.82 15.16 -21.51
C MET A 74 5.78 15.94 -20.20
N LYS A 75 4.88 16.93 -20.08
CA LYS A 75 4.67 17.68 -18.83
C LYS A 75 4.27 16.76 -17.68
N VAL A 76 3.28 15.88 -17.89
CA VAL A 76 2.83 14.92 -16.87
C VAL A 76 3.97 13.96 -16.50
N GLN A 77 4.69 13.41 -17.48
CA GLN A 77 5.84 12.55 -17.22
C GLN A 77 6.92 13.24 -16.40
N SER A 78 7.30 14.47 -16.78
CA SER A 78 8.30 15.26 -16.05
C SER A 78 7.88 15.48 -14.60
N ILE A 79 6.62 15.84 -14.36
CA ILE A 79 6.13 16.08 -13.00
C ILE A 79 6.15 14.79 -12.17
N ILE A 80 5.76 13.65 -12.75
CA ILE A 80 5.82 12.36 -12.03
C ILE A 80 7.27 12.01 -11.69
N LEU A 81 8.22 12.21 -12.62
CA LEU A 81 9.64 11.99 -12.36
C LEU A 81 10.20 12.93 -11.28
N ASP A 82 9.79 14.20 -11.28
CA ASP A 82 10.17 15.15 -10.24
C ASP A 82 9.67 14.68 -8.85
N GLU A 83 8.44 14.16 -8.76
CA GLU A 83 7.93 13.61 -7.49
C GLU A 83 8.65 12.32 -7.07
N CYS A 84 9.04 11.45 -8.02
CA CYS A 84 9.88 10.29 -7.73
C CYS A 84 11.26 10.72 -7.22
N THR A 85 11.95 11.62 -7.90
CA THR A 85 13.30 12.08 -7.52
C THR A 85 13.31 12.86 -6.20
N ALA A 86 12.18 13.48 -5.82
CA ALA A 86 12.01 14.09 -4.51
C ALA A 86 11.99 13.07 -3.35
N ILE A 87 11.75 11.79 -3.62
CA ILE A 87 11.88 10.71 -2.64
C ILE A 87 13.34 10.26 -2.59
N ARG A 88 14.08 10.74 -1.59
CA ARG A 88 15.46 10.32 -1.33
C ARG A 88 15.48 9.18 -0.31
N SER A 89 15.22 7.95 -0.76
CA SER A 89 15.40 6.78 0.12
C SER A 89 16.88 6.56 0.43
N PRO A 90 17.29 6.59 1.72
CA PRO A 90 18.64 6.17 2.10
C PRO A 90 18.78 4.63 2.06
N TYR A 91 17.69 3.90 1.85
CA TYR A 91 17.62 2.44 1.89
C TYR A 91 17.35 1.90 0.48
N ARG A 92 18.41 1.45 -0.21
CA ARG A 92 18.31 0.89 -1.58
C ARG A 92 17.42 -0.34 -1.67
N GLN A 93 17.26 -1.06 -0.57
CA GLN A 93 16.42 -2.26 -0.48
C GLN A 93 14.94 -1.96 -0.28
N LEU A 94 14.56 -0.74 0.13
CA LEU A 94 13.17 -0.37 0.31
C LEU A 94 12.68 0.39 -0.92
N ARG A 95 11.60 -0.13 -1.50
CA ARG A 95 10.95 0.49 -2.65
C ARG A 95 10.05 1.62 -2.16
N SER A 96 9.84 2.61 -3.02
CA SER A 96 8.87 3.69 -2.79
C SER A 96 7.64 3.47 -3.67
N LEU A 97 6.54 4.16 -3.39
CA LEU A 97 5.32 4.09 -4.19
C LEU A 97 5.07 5.41 -4.89
N VAL A 98 4.78 5.34 -6.19
CA VAL A 98 4.19 6.46 -6.93
C VAL A 98 2.76 6.12 -7.34
N ILE A 99 1.83 7.00 -6.99
CA ILE A 99 0.43 6.91 -7.39
C ILE A 99 0.18 7.89 -8.53
N ILE A 100 -0.33 7.40 -9.65
CA ILE A 100 -0.60 8.20 -10.84
C ILE A 100 -2.09 8.14 -11.13
N ALA A 101 -2.80 9.24 -10.96
CA ALA A 101 -4.25 9.28 -11.14
C ALA A 101 -4.64 10.17 -12.31
N TYR A 102 -5.58 9.67 -13.12
CA TYR A 102 -6.26 10.44 -14.15
C TYR A 102 -7.75 10.46 -13.88
N ILE A 103 -8.37 11.63 -14.05
CA ILE A 103 -9.81 11.85 -13.84
C ILE A 103 -10.33 12.68 -15.01
N GLY A 104 -11.36 12.20 -15.71
CA GLY A 104 -11.96 12.90 -16.85
C GLY A 104 -12.34 11.98 -17.99
N HIS A 105 -12.35 12.51 -19.21
CA HIS A 105 -12.70 11.72 -20.40
C HIS A 105 -11.65 10.70 -20.80
N GLY A 106 -12.11 9.50 -21.12
CA GLY A 106 -11.30 8.44 -21.70
C GLY A 106 -11.95 7.94 -22.99
N VAL A 107 -11.14 7.71 -24.03
CA VAL A 107 -11.59 7.12 -25.30
C VAL A 107 -10.61 6.04 -25.74
N LEU A 108 -11.09 5.14 -26.60
CA LEU A 108 -10.24 4.16 -27.26
C LEU A 108 -9.81 4.67 -28.63
N ASP A 109 -8.57 4.44 -28.98
CA ASP A 109 -8.06 4.74 -30.32
C ASP A 109 -8.23 3.60 -31.33
N TYR A 110 -7.79 3.85 -32.56
CA TYR A 110 -7.60 2.84 -33.60
C TYR A 110 -6.53 1.84 -33.14
N GLY A 111 -6.97 0.81 -32.41
CA GLY A 111 -6.08 -0.11 -31.70
C GLY A 111 -6.59 -0.53 -30.33
N SER A 112 -7.74 0.02 -29.88
CA SER A 112 -8.30 -0.22 -28.54
C SER A 112 -7.35 0.19 -27.40
N GLN A 113 -6.48 1.17 -27.64
CA GLN A 113 -5.63 1.74 -26.60
C GLN A 113 -6.32 2.94 -25.95
N LEU A 114 -6.24 3.00 -24.63
CA LEU A 114 -6.81 4.09 -23.85
C LEU A 114 -6.06 5.40 -24.15
N LYS A 115 -6.83 6.45 -24.43
CA LYS A 115 -6.40 7.85 -24.50
C LYS A 115 -7.22 8.68 -23.53
N PHE A 116 -6.53 9.52 -22.79
CA PHE A 116 -7.11 10.60 -22.01
C PHE A 116 -7.32 11.78 -22.95
N ILE A 117 -8.49 12.42 -22.93
CA ILE A 117 -8.81 13.52 -23.84
C ILE A 117 -9.46 14.68 -23.11
N SER A 118 -9.31 15.89 -23.65
CA SER A 118 -10.13 17.04 -23.28
C SER A 118 -11.58 16.87 -23.75
N ALA A 119 -12.53 17.61 -23.16
CA ALA A 119 -13.95 17.54 -23.58
C ALA A 119 -14.16 17.90 -25.06
N ASP A 120 -13.34 18.82 -25.59
CA ASP A 120 -13.37 19.20 -27.01
C ASP A 120 -12.55 18.28 -27.93
N GLY A 121 -11.88 17.26 -27.36
CA GLY A 121 -11.05 16.30 -28.08
C GLY A 121 -9.76 16.86 -28.68
N LYS A 122 -9.43 18.14 -28.46
CA LYS A 122 -8.26 18.80 -29.06
C LYS A 122 -6.95 18.41 -28.39
N GLN A 123 -6.99 18.09 -27.10
CA GLN A 123 -5.83 17.61 -26.35
C GLN A 123 -6.01 16.14 -26.03
N ASN A 124 -4.91 15.39 -26.04
CA ASN A 124 -4.90 13.99 -25.66
C ASN A 124 -3.56 13.54 -25.07
N ILE A 125 -3.62 12.59 -24.16
CA ILE A 125 -2.47 11.86 -23.64
C ILE A 125 -2.77 10.38 -23.83
N ARG A 126 -1.92 9.66 -24.59
CA ARG A 126 -2.07 8.20 -24.71
C ARG A 126 -1.62 7.55 -23.40
N TRP A 127 -2.39 6.59 -22.89
CA TRP A 127 -2.00 5.81 -21.70
C TRP A 127 -0.61 5.20 -21.87
N LYS A 128 -0.30 4.74 -23.10
CA LYS A 128 1.01 4.20 -23.48
C LYS A 128 2.18 5.12 -23.06
N CYS A 129 2.04 6.44 -23.18
CA CYS A 129 3.10 7.37 -22.80
C CYS A 129 3.41 7.31 -21.30
N ILE A 130 2.39 7.21 -20.45
CA ILE A 130 2.56 7.09 -18.99
C ILE A 130 3.05 5.67 -18.64
N ARG A 131 2.41 4.67 -19.25
CA ARG A 131 2.72 3.25 -19.03
C ARG A 131 4.17 2.93 -19.35
N ASP A 132 4.68 3.37 -20.49
CA ASP A 132 6.02 2.99 -20.95
C ASP A 132 7.15 3.57 -20.05
N VAL A 133 6.84 4.56 -19.22
CA VAL A 133 7.79 5.15 -18.25
C VAL A 133 7.60 4.56 -16.85
N PHE A 134 6.37 4.45 -16.37
CA PHE A 134 6.09 4.12 -14.96
C PHE A 134 5.52 2.72 -14.73
N PHE A 135 5.18 2.00 -15.80
CA PHE A 135 4.55 0.68 -15.77
C PHE A 135 5.16 -0.26 -16.82
N ASN A 136 6.43 -0.05 -17.18
CA ASN A 136 7.32 -0.93 -17.96
C ASN A 136 8.70 -0.97 -17.28
N ASP A 137 9.57 -1.91 -17.65
CA ASP A 137 10.95 -1.93 -17.15
C ASP A 137 11.75 -0.78 -17.78
N ASN A 138 11.76 0.35 -17.06
CA ASN A 138 12.46 1.56 -17.43
C ASN A 138 13.17 2.09 -16.17
N ASP A 139 14.46 2.40 -16.31
CA ASP A 139 15.33 2.90 -15.24
C ASP A 139 14.76 4.14 -14.54
N ALA A 140 13.97 4.94 -15.25
CA ALA A 140 13.40 6.18 -14.73
C ALA A 140 12.47 5.99 -13.51
N ALA A 141 11.93 4.78 -13.32
CA ALA A 141 11.12 4.42 -12.17
C ALA A 141 11.71 3.23 -11.39
N GLU A 142 13.03 3.01 -11.51
CA GLU A 142 13.76 2.02 -10.71
C GLU A 142 13.61 2.34 -9.22
N GLY A 143 13.34 1.32 -8.41
CA GLY A 143 13.08 1.49 -6.98
C GLY A 143 11.66 1.97 -6.63
N PHE A 144 10.77 2.17 -7.62
CA PHE A 144 9.38 2.53 -7.41
C PHE A 144 8.41 1.43 -7.85
N ASP A 145 7.49 1.09 -6.96
CA ASP A 145 6.21 0.47 -7.31
C ASP A 145 5.26 1.56 -7.80
N ALA A 146 4.30 1.18 -8.65
CA ALA A 146 3.38 2.13 -9.27
C ALA A 146 1.93 1.68 -9.11
N LEU A 147 1.07 2.62 -8.70
CA LEU A 147 -0.38 2.43 -8.67
C LEU A 147 -1.04 3.47 -9.58
N ALA A 148 -1.74 3.02 -10.62
CA ALA A 148 -2.60 3.89 -11.41
C ALA A 148 -4.03 3.89 -10.86
N ILE A 149 -4.64 5.08 -10.77
CA ILE A 149 -6.06 5.23 -10.41
C ILE A 149 -6.75 5.96 -11.56
N LEU A 150 -7.61 5.27 -12.31
CA LEU A 150 -8.19 5.79 -13.54
C LEU A 150 -9.70 5.99 -13.41
N ASP A 151 -10.13 7.23 -13.24
CA ASP A 151 -11.54 7.63 -13.26
C ASP A 151 -11.93 8.18 -14.63
N CYS A 152 -12.05 7.28 -15.60
CA CYS A 152 -12.45 7.62 -16.96
C CYS A 152 -13.17 6.45 -17.64
N CYS A 153 -13.85 6.73 -18.76
CA CYS A 153 -14.40 5.69 -19.62
C CYS A 153 -13.29 4.77 -20.15
N TYR A 154 -13.61 3.49 -20.34
CA TYR A 154 -12.70 2.47 -20.87
C TYR A 154 -11.41 2.26 -20.05
N ALA A 155 -11.38 2.68 -18.79
CA ALA A 155 -10.19 2.60 -17.93
C ALA A 155 -9.60 1.18 -17.84
N GLY A 156 -10.44 0.14 -17.86
CA GLY A 156 -9.99 -1.26 -17.88
C GLY A 156 -9.35 -1.74 -19.18
N ALA A 157 -9.19 -0.89 -20.20
CA ALA A 157 -8.48 -1.21 -21.45
C ALA A 157 -6.95 -1.11 -21.31
N THR A 158 -6.45 -0.82 -20.11
CA THR A 158 -5.03 -0.85 -19.79
C THR A 158 -4.53 -2.30 -19.81
N ARG A 159 -3.62 -2.61 -20.74
CA ARG A 159 -2.93 -3.91 -20.80
C ARG A 159 -1.43 -3.70 -20.65
N SER A 160 -0.81 -4.47 -19.76
CA SER A 160 0.64 -4.69 -19.70
C SER A 160 0.94 -5.91 -18.83
N MET A 161 2.06 -6.56 -19.09
CA MET A 161 2.70 -7.49 -18.16
C MET A 161 4.14 -7.00 -17.96
N ILE A 162 4.57 -6.84 -16.71
CA ILE A 162 5.90 -6.33 -16.32
C ILE A 162 6.46 -7.09 -15.12
N ASP A 163 7.76 -7.00 -14.88
CA ASP A 163 8.41 -7.78 -13.82
C ASP A 163 8.25 -7.16 -12.41
N ARG A 164 7.93 -5.86 -12.29
CA ARG A 164 7.74 -5.14 -11.00
C ARG A 164 6.29 -5.09 -10.51
N VAL A 165 6.07 -4.80 -9.22
CA VAL A 165 4.72 -4.54 -8.69
C VAL A 165 4.17 -3.26 -9.32
N ALA A 166 3.14 -3.40 -10.16
CA ALA A 166 2.36 -2.27 -10.60
C ALA A 166 0.89 -2.66 -10.80
N ASP A 167 0.00 -1.84 -10.27
CA ASP A 167 -1.44 -2.07 -10.29
C ASP A 167 -2.16 -0.93 -11.00
N VAL A 168 -3.28 -1.25 -11.65
CA VAL A 168 -4.21 -0.26 -12.20
C VAL A 168 -5.59 -0.50 -11.61
N LEU A 169 -6.04 0.45 -10.78
CA LEU A 169 -7.40 0.51 -10.27
C LEU A 169 -8.25 1.42 -11.18
N SER A 170 -9.19 0.81 -11.89
CA SER A 170 -9.99 1.43 -12.94
C SER A 170 -11.44 1.61 -12.51
N ALA A 171 -12.04 2.74 -12.87
CA ALA A 171 -13.45 3.04 -12.58
C ALA A 171 -14.45 2.09 -13.26
N CYS A 172 -14.07 1.54 -14.42
CA CYS A 172 -14.91 0.69 -15.23
C CYS A 172 -14.06 -0.25 -16.11
N GLY A 173 -14.71 -1.26 -16.70
CA GLY A 173 -14.05 -2.21 -17.59
C GLY A 173 -13.67 -1.67 -18.97
N PRO A 174 -12.96 -2.46 -19.81
CA PRO A 174 -12.38 -2.04 -21.09
C PRO A 174 -13.39 -1.59 -22.15
N ARG A 175 -14.68 -1.89 -21.97
CA ARG A 175 -15.78 -1.56 -22.89
C ARG A 175 -16.93 -0.84 -22.18
N ALA A 176 -16.68 -0.33 -20.98
CA ALA A 176 -17.68 0.35 -20.15
C ALA A 176 -17.37 1.84 -20.06
N THR A 177 -18.40 2.63 -19.74
CA THR A 177 -18.28 4.06 -19.50
C THR A 177 -18.27 4.33 -18.00
N ALA A 178 -17.46 5.31 -17.57
CA ALA A 178 -17.50 5.82 -16.20
C ALA A 178 -18.73 6.72 -15.98
N ARG A 179 -18.98 7.09 -14.73
CA ARG A 179 -20.02 8.05 -14.35
C ARG A 179 -19.37 9.32 -13.88
N SER A 180 -19.80 10.46 -14.42
CA SER A 180 -19.28 11.77 -14.06
C SER A 180 -20.12 12.39 -12.94
N ARG A 181 -19.44 13.20 -12.11
CA ARG A 181 -20.09 14.00 -11.07
C ARG A 181 -20.96 15.10 -11.68
N ALA A 182 -20.52 15.71 -12.79
CA ALA A 182 -21.28 16.73 -13.51
C ALA A 182 -22.68 16.26 -13.96
N ALA A 183 -22.83 14.95 -14.25
CA ALA A 183 -24.11 14.36 -14.60
C ALA A 183 -24.98 13.97 -13.37
N GLY A 184 -24.60 14.40 -12.16
CA GLY A 184 -25.35 14.13 -10.92
C GLY A 184 -25.15 12.73 -10.33
N TYR A 185 -24.19 11.95 -10.83
CA TYR A 185 -23.87 10.62 -10.31
C TYR A 185 -22.76 10.65 -9.25
N ILE A 186 -22.70 9.59 -8.45
CA ILE A 186 -21.55 9.32 -7.58
C ILE A 186 -20.41 8.75 -8.43
N SER A 187 -19.30 9.48 -8.53
CA SER A 187 -18.13 9.09 -9.31
C SER A 187 -17.41 7.89 -8.71
N PHE A 188 -16.49 7.28 -9.48
CA PHE A 188 -15.63 6.23 -8.93
C PHE A 188 -14.70 6.80 -7.85
N THR A 189 -14.17 7.99 -8.05
CA THR A 189 -13.33 8.69 -7.07
C THR A 189 -14.04 8.89 -5.73
N GLN A 190 -15.32 9.27 -5.73
CA GLN A 190 -16.13 9.39 -4.51
C GLN A 190 -16.32 8.05 -3.81
N ARG A 191 -16.57 6.97 -4.57
CA ARG A 191 -16.70 5.61 -4.01
C ARG A 191 -15.39 5.12 -3.40
N LEU A 192 -14.26 5.33 -4.08
CA LEU A 192 -12.93 5.00 -3.58
C LEU A 192 -12.63 5.74 -2.27
N ALA A 193 -12.87 7.05 -2.23
CA ALA A 193 -12.64 7.86 -1.04
C ALA A 193 -13.54 7.46 0.14
N THR A 194 -14.76 6.99 -0.14
CA THR A 194 -15.68 6.45 0.87
C THR A 194 -15.19 5.11 1.40
N ALA A 195 -14.80 4.19 0.51
CA ALA A 195 -14.26 2.88 0.86
C ALA A 195 -13.01 2.99 1.73
N ALA A 196 -12.06 3.86 1.35
CA ALA A 196 -10.85 4.12 2.11
C ALA A 196 -11.16 4.62 3.54
N ARG A 197 -12.10 5.56 3.69
CA ARG A 197 -12.49 6.07 5.02
C ARG A 197 -13.18 5.02 5.89
N GLN A 198 -14.01 4.16 5.29
CA GLN A 198 -14.66 3.07 6.04
C GLN A 198 -13.66 2.02 6.53
N LEU A 199 -12.63 1.71 5.73
CA LEU A 199 -11.61 0.72 6.09
C LEU A 199 -10.61 1.25 7.12
N ARG A 200 -10.41 2.57 7.16
CA ARG A 200 -9.50 3.25 8.09
C ARG A 200 -9.73 2.89 9.56
N ASP A 201 -11.00 2.71 9.94
CA ASP A 201 -11.35 2.47 11.34
C ASP A 201 -11.31 0.98 11.72
N VAL A 202 -11.05 0.10 10.74
CA VAL A 202 -11.08 -1.37 10.92
C VAL A 202 -9.67 -1.97 10.98
N GLN A 203 -8.73 -1.45 10.21
CA GLN A 203 -7.40 -2.04 10.02
C GLN A 203 -6.31 -0.97 9.91
N PRO A 204 -5.03 -1.29 10.18
CA PRO A 204 -3.93 -0.30 10.18
C PRO A 204 -3.41 0.10 8.78
N PHE A 205 -3.70 -0.70 7.77
CA PHE A 205 -3.40 -0.44 6.35
C PHE A 205 -4.47 -1.14 5.49
N VAL A 206 -4.45 -0.89 4.19
CA VAL A 206 -5.37 -1.50 3.23
C VAL A 206 -4.64 -1.88 1.95
N THR A 207 -4.96 -3.01 1.35
CA THR A 207 -4.46 -3.36 0.01
C THR A 207 -5.34 -2.75 -1.08
N VAL A 208 -4.85 -2.71 -2.32
CA VAL A 208 -5.68 -2.25 -3.46
C VAL A 208 -6.86 -3.21 -3.70
N ASP A 209 -6.69 -4.50 -3.42
CA ASP A 209 -7.75 -5.51 -3.44
C ASP A 209 -8.85 -5.23 -2.40
N ASP A 210 -8.46 -4.93 -1.15
CA ASP A 210 -9.41 -4.56 -0.09
C ASP A 210 -10.23 -3.31 -0.48
N LEU A 211 -9.57 -2.32 -1.10
CA LEU A 211 -10.24 -1.12 -1.62
C LEU A 211 -11.23 -1.48 -2.73
N LEU A 212 -10.81 -2.30 -3.70
CA LEU A 212 -11.69 -2.77 -4.78
C LEU A 212 -12.91 -3.49 -4.20
N GLN A 213 -12.69 -4.45 -3.31
CA GLN A 213 -13.76 -5.21 -2.66
C GLN A 213 -14.77 -4.26 -2.02
N ARG A 214 -14.30 -3.31 -1.19
CA ARG A 214 -15.19 -2.36 -0.51
C ARG A 214 -15.90 -1.40 -1.45
N ILE A 215 -15.29 -1.05 -2.59
CA ILE A 215 -15.95 -0.26 -3.65
C ILE A 215 -17.10 -1.05 -4.29
N GLN A 216 -16.92 -2.36 -4.51
CA GLN A 216 -17.96 -3.23 -5.07
C GLN A 216 -19.09 -3.49 -4.07
N GLU A 217 -18.78 -3.68 -2.79
CA GLU A 217 -19.77 -3.88 -1.72
C GLU A 217 -20.70 -2.68 -1.58
N ASN A 218 -20.17 -1.46 -1.71
CA ASN A 218 -20.93 -0.21 -1.64
C ASN A 218 -21.40 0.31 -3.00
N LYS A 219 -21.38 -0.54 -4.04
CA LYS A 219 -21.68 -0.09 -5.39
C LYS A 219 -23.15 0.34 -5.51
N THR A 220 -23.39 1.56 -5.99
CA THR A 220 -24.74 1.97 -6.36
C THR A 220 -25.21 1.23 -7.61
N ARG A 221 -26.53 1.10 -7.78
CA ARG A 221 -27.14 0.34 -8.89
C ARG A 221 -26.62 0.77 -10.27
N ASP A 222 -26.42 2.07 -10.46
CA ASP A 222 -26.05 2.66 -11.76
C ASP A 222 -24.53 2.81 -11.95
N ALA A 223 -23.74 2.48 -10.93
CA ALA A 223 -22.30 2.58 -10.99
C ALA A 223 -21.68 1.36 -11.72
N PRO A 224 -20.70 1.59 -12.60
CA PRO A 224 -19.92 0.53 -13.22
C PRO A 224 -19.13 -0.28 -12.19
N ASN A 225 -18.85 -1.53 -12.54
CA ASN A 225 -17.92 -2.36 -11.79
C ASN A 225 -16.51 -1.79 -11.97
N ALA A 226 -15.89 -1.35 -10.88
CA ALA A 226 -14.47 -1.05 -10.88
C ALA A 226 -13.66 -2.32 -11.19
N GLN A 227 -12.44 -2.16 -11.65
CA GLN A 227 -11.55 -3.29 -11.96
C GLN A 227 -10.16 -3.01 -11.42
N LEU A 228 -9.49 -4.07 -10.99
CA LEU A 228 -8.08 -4.05 -10.65
C LEU A 228 -7.34 -4.93 -11.64
N ALA A 229 -6.29 -4.38 -12.26
CA ALA A 229 -5.37 -5.12 -13.09
C ALA A 229 -4.00 -5.08 -12.44
N HIS A 230 -3.50 -6.26 -12.04
CA HIS A 230 -2.11 -6.43 -11.65
C HIS A 230 -1.27 -6.55 -12.91
N LEU A 231 -0.47 -5.53 -13.19
CA LEU A 231 0.42 -5.52 -14.35
C LEU A 231 1.74 -6.23 -14.03
N GLY A 232 2.09 -6.35 -12.75
CA GLY A 232 3.31 -6.98 -12.28
C GLY A 232 3.29 -8.51 -12.22
N GLN A 233 4.45 -9.15 -12.39
CA GLN A 233 4.69 -10.56 -12.07
C GLN A 233 4.83 -10.78 -10.55
N SER A 234 5.24 -9.76 -9.81
CA SER A 234 5.31 -9.84 -8.36
C SER A 234 3.92 -9.97 -7.76
N ALA A 235 3.69 -11.07 -7.05
CA ALA A 235 2.45 -11.34 -6.32
C ALA A 235 2.31 -10.53 -5.02
N GLN A 236 3.15 -9.52 -4.78
CA GLN A 236 3.02 -8.66 -3.60
C GLN A 236 1.96 -7.58 -3.84
N PRO A 237 0.91 -7.50 -3.01
CA PRO A 237 -0.07 -6.43 -3.15
C PRO A 237 0.53 -5.09 -2.71
N ILE A 238 0.08 -4.01 -3.34
CA ILE A 238 0.35 -2.65 -2.87
C ILE A 238 -0.48 -2.40 -1.61
N ALA A 239 0.19 -2.17 -0.48
CA ALA A 239 -0.43 -1.87 0.80
C ALA A 239 -0.29 -0.37 1.14
N LEU A 240 -1.41 0.28 1.41
CA LEU A 240 -1.51 1.69 1.79
C LEU A 240 -1.73 1.83 3.30
N PRO A 241 -0.73 2.26 4.09
CA PRO A 241 -0.91 2.47 5.51
C PRO A 241 -1.83 3.65 5.79
N PHE A 242 -2.68 3.53 6.80
CA PHE A 242 -3.51 4.66 7.22
C PHE A 242 -2.70 5.68 8.02
N LYS A 243 -3.03 6.96 7.83
CA LYS A 243 -2.52 8.06 8.62
C LYS A 243 -2.84 7.86 10.09
N LYS A 244 -1.80 7.76 10.91
CA LYS A 244 -1.92 7.67 12.37
C LYS A 244 -2.68 8.91 12.86
N ARG A 245 -3.80 8.72 13.56
CA ARG A 245 -4.47 9.83 14.24
C ARG A 245 -3.49 10.39 15.26
N SER A 246 -3.13 11.66 15.11
CA SER A 246 -2.24 12.33 16.07
C SER A 246 -2.88 12.23 17.44
N SER A 247 -2.16 11.68 18.41
CA SER A 247 -2.60 11.41 19.78
C SER A 247 -2.89 12.68 20.61
N ALA A 248 -2.96 13.86 19.98
CA ALA A 248 -3.18 15.15 20.63
C ALA A 248 -4.57 15.27 21.30
N SER A 249 -5.46 14.29 21.08
CA SER A 249 -6.74 14.13 21.80
C SER A 249 -6.80 12.88 22.68
N GLN A 250 -5.70 12.14 22.86
CA GLN A 250 -5.61 11.14 23.93
C GLN A 250 -5.24 11.86 25.24
N PRO A 251 -5.95 11.59 26.35
CA PRO A 251 -5.59 12.15 27.64
C PRO A 251 -4.13 11.81 27.96
N PRO A 252 -3.39 12.71 28.63
CA PRO A 252 -1.99 12.50 28.94
C PRO A 252 -1.86 11.20 29.72
N ASN A 253 -1.24 10.19 29.10
CA ASN A 253 -0.86 8.99 29.81
C ASN A 253 0.10 9.42 30.93
N PRO A 254 -0.18 9.07 32.20
CA PRO A 254 0.67 9.49 33.31
C PRO A 254 2.10 9.00 33.07
N ARG A 255 3.00 9.98 33.13
CA ARG A 255 4.44 9.91 32.92
C ARG A 255 5.04 8.61 33.45
N THR A 256 5.60 7.82 32.53
CA THR A 256 6.68 6.89 32.87
C THR A 256 7.93 7.72 33.13
N THR A 257 8.52 7.52 34.30
CA THR A 257 9.66 8.24 34.84
C THR A 257 10.92 8.12 33.98
N SER A 258 11.79 9.12 34.13
CA SER A 258 13.05 9.41 33.45
C SER A 258 14.02 8.21 33.28
N PRO A 259 14.97 8.30 32.32
CA PRO A 259 15.78 7.16 31.91
C PRO A 259 16.87 6.84 32.94
N THR A 260 16.72 5.72 33.61
CA THR A 260 17.85 4.92 34.08
C THR A 260 18.69 4.56 32.85
N THR A 261 20.02 4.72 32.95
CA THR A 261 21.04 4.36 31.95
C THR A 261 20.56 3.29 30.97
N ALA A 262 20.20 3.72 29.76
CA ALA A 262 19.68 2.81 28.75
C ALA A 262 20.76 1.74 28.47
N PRO A 263 20.43 0.44 28.59
CA PRO A 263 21.40 -0.61 28.33
C PRO A 263 21.92 -0.49 26.89
N THR A 264 23.23 -0.60 26.70
CA THR A 264 23.94 -0.43 25.42
C THR A 264 23.69 -1.55 24.39
N PHE A 265 22.67 -2.37 24.58
CA PHE A 265 22.37 -3.49 23.69
C PHE A 265 21.43 -3.04 22.58
N SER A 266 21.82 -3.24 21.32
CA SER A 266 21.02 -2.82 20.16
C SER A 266 19.81 -3.74 19.93
N ASN A 267 19.93 -5.02 20.28
CA ASN A 267 18.95 -6.06 19.98
C ASN A 267 18.57 -6.90 21.20
N VAL A 268 17.34 -7.40 21.18
CA VAL A 268 16.75 -8.22 22.23
C VAL A 268 16.07 -9.45 21.65
N LEU A 269 16.07 -10.52 22.45
CA LEU A 269 15.23 -11.68 22.26
C LEU A 269 14.01 -11.55 23.17
N VAL A 270 12.84 -11.75 22.59
CA VAL A 270 11.55 -11.51 23.22
C VAL A 270 10.65 -12.71 22.99
N LYS A 271 9.88 -13.10 24.00
CA LYS A 271 8.80 -14.07 23.87
C LYS A 271 7.50 -13.35 23.57
N LEU A 272 6.80 -13.78 22.53
CA LEU A 272 5.42 -13.39 22.26
C LEU A 272 4.48 -14.40 22.93
N SER A 273 3.70 -13.93 23.89
CA SER A 273 2.65 -14.72 24.53
C SER A 273 1.35 -14.52 23.77
N VAL A 274 0.79 -15.60 23.21
CA VAL A 274 -0.52 -15.56 22.55
C VAL A 274 -1.52 -16.28 23.46
N ALA A 275 -2.42 -15.53 24.08
CA ALA A 275 -3.49 -16.09 24.89
C ALA A 275 -4.56 -16.74 23.99
N ALA A 276 -4.34 -17.98 23.58
CA ALA A 276 -5.26 -18.77 22.77
C ALA A 276 -5.09 -20.27 23.06
N SER A 277 -6.11 -21.05 22.71
CA SER A 277 -5.94 -22.49 22.55
C SER A 277 -4.91 -22.78 21.45
N PRO A 278 -4.27 -23.96 21.43
CA PRO A 278 -3.35 -24.33 20.34
C PRO A 278 -3.96 -24.14 18.95
N GLU A 279 -5.25 -24.48 18.79
CA GLU A 279 -6.00 -24.34 17.54
C GLU A 279 -6.19 -22.87 17.11
N GLU A 280 -6.51 -21.98 18.06
CA GLU A 280 -6.69 -20.55 17.78
C GLU A 280 -5.39 -19.77 17.63
N THR A 281 -4.28 -20.30 18.18
CA THR A 281 -3.02 -19.56 18.28
C THR A 281 -2.49 -19.16 16.90
N LEU A 282 -2.76 -19.95 15.86
CA LEU A 282 -2.25 -19.70 14.51
C LEU A 282 -3.03 -18.56 13.87
N GLY A 283 -4.34 -18.54 14.06
CA GLY A 283 -5.20 -17.44 13.62
C GLY A 283 -4.79 -16.13 14.30
N LYS A 284 -4.55 -16.15 15.61
CA LYS A 284 -4.10 -14.96 16.35
C LYS A 284 -2.69 -14.53 15.93
N LEU A 285 -1.75 -15.45 15.77
CA LEU A 285 -0.40 -15.13 15.28
C LEU A 285 -0.44 -14.54 13.87
N THR A 286 -1.25 -15.13 12.98
CA THR A 286 -1.47 -14.63 11.63
C THR A 286 -2.02 -13.21 11.65
N ASN A 287 -3.01 -12.95 12.50
CA ASN A 287 -3.57 -11.61 12.68
C ASN A 287 -2.54 -10.63 13.27
N ILE A 288 -1.71 -11.07 14.22
CA ILE A 288 -0.62 -10.25 14.77
C ILE A 288 0.37 -9.89 13.65
N ILE A 289 0.85 -10.87 12.87
CA ILE A 289 1.79 -10.62 11.78
C ILE A 289 1.21 -9.64 10.76
N ARG A 290 -0.08 -9.82 10.40
CA ARG A 290 -0.80 -8.92 9.50
C ARG A 290 -0.90 -7.52 10.07
N THR A 291 -1.27 -7.35 11.34
CA THR A 291 -1.50 -6.03 11.96
C THR A 291 -0.23 -5.33 12.42
N LEU A 292 0.92 -6.00 12.41
CA LEU A 292 2.21 -5.36 12.70
C LEU A 292 2.44 -4.18 11.74
N PRO A 293 2.90 -3.02 12.26
CA PRO A 293 3.18 -1.86 11.44
C PRO A 293 4.09 -2.18 10.25
N SER A 294 3.77 -1.61 9.09
CA SER A 294 4.41 -1.94 7.83
C SER A 294 5.93 -1.72 7.91
N GLU A 295 6.39 -0.70 8.65
CA GLU A 295 7.81 -0.40 8.84
C GLU A 295 8.66 -1.55 9.43
N PHE A 296 8.04 -2.57 10.04
CA PHE A 296 8.76 -3.73 10.54
C PHE A 296 8.99 -4.76 9.45
N ASN A 297 10.23 -5.00 9.07
CA ASN A 297 10.54 -6.09 8.14
C ASN A 297 10.43 -7.42 8.88
N VAL A 298 9.33 -8.13 8.67
CA VAL A 298 9.06 -9.40 9.35
C VAL A 298 9.62 -10.55 8.51
N THR A 299 10.37 -11.44 9.14
CA THR A 299 10.85 -12.67 8.48
C THR A 299 10.57 -13.88 9.34
N ILE A 300 10.05 -14.95 8.73
CA ILE A 300 9.97 -16.26 9.36
C ILE A 300 11.27 -17.00 9.07
N GLU A 301 12.07 -17.27 10.10
CA GLU A 301 13.33 -17.99 9.92
C GLU A 301 13.12 -19.50 9.96
N GLN A 302 12.46 -20.00 11.01
CA GLN A 302 12.29 -21.44 11.21
C GLN A 302 11.01 -21.73 11.99
N VAL A 303 10.36 -22.86 11.65
CA VAL A 303 9.21 -23.40 12.38
C VAL A 303 9.46 -24.84 12.79
N TYR A 304 9.29 -25.15 14.09
CA TYR A 304 9.58 -26.46 14.66
C TYR A 304 8.39 -27.06 15.41
N GLU A 305 8.27 -28.38 15.36
CA GLU A 305 7.39 -29.16 16.22
C GLU A 305 7.86 -29.12 17.67
N SER A 306 6.91 -29.00 18.60
CA SER A 306 7.10 -28.85 20.04
C SER A 306 5.89 -29.41 20.79
N THR A 307 5.98 -29.61 22.10
CA THR A 307 4.83 -29.95 22.96
C THR A 307 4.09 -28.72 23.48
N SER A 308 4.55 -27.53 23.09
CA SER A 308 4.00 -26.23 23.48
C SER A 308 4.25 -25.19 22.40
N THR A 309 3.39 -24.18 22.33
CA THR A 309 3.56 -23.06 21.41
C THR A 309 4.42 -21.98 22.03
N LEU A 310 5.57 -21.71 21.41
CA LEU A 310 6.50 -20.65 21.81
C LEU A 310 6.87 -19.84 20.58
N ILE A 311 6.59 -18.55 20.61
CA ILE A 311 6.99 -17.63 19.55
C ILE A 311 8.09 -16.74 20.10
N LEU A 312 9.28 -16.88 19.53
CA LEU A 312 10.44 -16.06 19.87
C LEU A 312 10.62 -15.02 18.76
N LEU A 313 10.85 -13.78 19.20
CA LEU A 313 11.07 -12.63 18.36
C LEU A 313 12.45 -12.07 18.61
N SER A 314 13.20 -11.83 17.55
CA SER A 314 14.44 -11.07 17.62
C SER A 314 14.25 -9.72 16.95
N MET A 315 14.56 -8.63 17.67
CA MET A 315 14.33 -7.27 17.21
C MET A 315 15.24 -6.25 17.91
N SER A 316 15.29 -5.02 17.40
CA SER A 316 16.00 -3.94 18.10
C SER A 316 15.32 -3.57 19.42
N TRP A 317 16.07 -3.06 20.41
CA TRP A 317 15.49 -2.54 21.66
C TRP A 317 14.41 -1.49 21.38
N SER A 318 14.67 -0.59 20.42
CA SER A 318 13.72 0.44 20.00
C SER A 318 12.41 -0.16 19.45
N THR A 319 12.50 -1.26 18.70
CA THR A 319 11.34 -2.00 18.18
C THR A 319 10.57 -2.66 19.33
N PHE A 320 11.28 -3.30 20.26
CA PHE A 320 10.69 -3.93 21.44
C PHE A 320 9.94 -2.92 22.30
N SER A 321 10.56 -1.80 22.69
CA SER A 321 9.92 -0.77 23.52
C SER A 321 8.65 -0.20 22.88
N ARG A 322 8.59 -0.15 21.53
CA ARG A 322 7.40 0.27 20.81
C ARG A 322 6.32 -0.82 20.79
N LEU A 323 6.69 -2.06 20.48
CA LEU A 323 5.75 -3.18 20.32
C LEU A 323 5.20 -3.68 21.67
N SER A 324 5.98 -3.61 22.75
CA SER A 324 5.57 -4.06 24.09
C SER A 324 4.41 -3.23 24.66
N THR A 325 4.12 -2.06 24.09
CA THR A 325 2.95 -1.25 24.46
C THR A 325 1.65 -1.73 23.80
N ARG A 326 1.74 -2.61 22.80
CA ARG A 326 0.61 -3.06 21.97
C ARG A 326 0.38 -4.56 22.02
N ILE A 327 1.44 -5.32 22.26
CA ILE A 327 1.45 -6.77 22.21
C ILE A 327 2.10 -7.26 23.50
N ASP A 328 1.58 -8.35 24.07
CA ASP A 328 2.16 -8.98 25.25
C ASP A 328 3.50 -9.64 24.90
N LEU A 329 4.56 -8.90 25.20
CA LEU A 329 5.93 -9.24 24.90
C LEU A 329 6.71 -9.37 26.20
N THR A 330 7.24 -10.56 26.47
CA THR A 330 8.13 -10.81 27.61
C THR A 330 9.58 -10.75 27.14
N LEU A 331 10.36 -9.80 27.64
CA LEU A 331 11.80 -9.76 27.37
C LEU A 331 12.46 -11.02 27.93
N ILE A 332 13.20 -11.76 27.09
CA ILE A 332 14.04 -12.87 27.54
C ILE A 332 15.42 -12.35 27.92
N GLY A 333 16.00 -11.51 27.07
CA GLY A 333 17.31 -10.90 27.34
C GLY A 333 17.92 -10.19 26.13
N PRO A 334 19.04 -9.49 26.32
CA PRO A 334 19.81 -8.87 25.23
C PRO A 334 20.52 -9.92 24.37
N ILE A 335 20.69 -9.62 23.09
CA ILE A 335 21.49 -10.45 22.17
C ILE A 335 22.88 -9.83 22.08
N MET A 336 23.88 -10.53 22.64
CA MET A 336 25.28 -10.10 22.67
C MET A 336 26.04 -10.71 21.50
N GLY A 337 26.44 -9.89 20.52
CA GLY A 337 27.24 -10.32 19.36
C GLY A 337 26.99 -9.43 18.13
N PRO A 338 27.81 -9.53 17.07
CA PRO A 338 27.52 -8.90 15.79
C PRO A 338 26.17 -9.42 15.33
N ALA A 339 25.15 -8.58 15.42
CA ALA A 339 23.79 -8.98 15.17
C ALA A 339 23.69 -9.55 13.76
N LEU A 340 23.17 -10.78 13.62
CA LEU A 340 22.75 -11.34 12.34
C LEU A 340 21.56 -10.57 11.72
N LEU A 341 21.08 -9.52 12.40
CA LEU A 341 19.91 -8.76 12.03
C LEU A 341 20.26 -7.28 11.89
N SER A 342 19.92 -6.74 10.72
CA SER A 342 19.94 -5.32 10.45
C SER A 342 18.89 -4.59 11.32
N PRO A 343 19.16 -3.34 11.75
CA PRO A 343 18.19 -2.53 12.47
C PRO A 343 16.84 -2.48 11.71
N GLY A 344 15.72 -2.68 12.43
CA GLY A 344 14.37 -2.65 11.85
C GLY A 344 13.83 -4.00 11.35
N LYS A 345 14.63 -5.08 11.43
CA LYS A 345 14.18 -6.44 11.13
C LYS A 345 13.59 -7.12 12.38
N LEU A 346 12.44 -7.76 12.21
CA LEU A 346 11.77 -8.62 13.19
C LEU A 346 11.87 -10.06 12.69
N THR A 347 12.68 -10.88 13.34
CA THR A 347 12.75 -12.31 13.05
C THR A 347 11.80 -13.08 13.96
N LEU A 348 10.93 -13.90 13.38
CA LEU A 348 10.08 -14.86 14.08
C LEU A 348 10.70 -16.26 14.01
N LEU A 349 10.92 -16.84 15.18
CA LEU A 349 11.17 -18.27 15.37
C LEU A 349 9.93 -18.86 16.05
N VAL A 350 9.25 -19.80 15.39
CA VAL A 350 8.00 -20.37 15.89
C VAL A 350 8.21 -21.82 16.27
N ARG A 351 7.92 -22.16 17.53
CA ARG A 351 7.75 -23.56 17.95
C ARG A 351 6.26 -23.82 18.12
N TRP A 352 5.77 -24.88 17.53
CA TRP A 352 4.35 -25.17 17.37
C TRP A 352 3.98 -26.53 17.96
N SER A 353 2.85 -26.59 18.66
CA SER A 353 2.30 -27.83 19.19
C SER A 353 1.40 -28.53 18.18
N THR A 354 1.75 -29.75 17.79
CA THR A 354 0.87 -30.68 17.08
C THR A 354 0.27 -31.60 18.13
N CYS A 355 -0.92 -31.26 18.64
CA CYS A 355 -1.71 -32.22 19.42
C CYS A 355 -2.32 -33.26 18.50
#